data_AF-A0A6A4Z3Z5-F1
#
_entry.id   AF-A0A6A4Z3Z5-F1
#
_cell.length_a   1.000
_cell.length_b   1.000
_cell.length_c   1.000
_cell.angle_alpha   90.00
_cell.angle_beta   90.00
_cell.angle_gamma   90.00
#
_symmetry.space_group_name_H-M   'P 1'
#
loop_
_entity.id
_entity.type
_entity.pdbx_description
1 polymer ?
#
loop_
_entity_poly.entity_id
_entity_poly.type
_entity_poly.pdbx_seq_one_letter_code
_entity_poly.pdbx_strand_id
1 'polypeptide(L)'
;MEPLLVRGLNEQKTSVKRQTAVIIDNMCKLVEDPAEALLFTPKVLPTLKRIIESVADPECRDVVKRAHSTLLMAAGNVELSEDEGKVEFSSILASLKEIVAHNASAKAANIDETTLNYVAGNGFYLTKARNFVPEKWSNSVKPYLLAFMAEGDIPQVTKGFREKCYKDNKLKIADDVVQEDEGEDLCDCEFSLAYGGMILLNNARLNLKKGHRYGLCGPNGAGKSTLMRAIANGQLE
;
A
#
# COMPACT_ATOMS: atom_id res chain seq x y z
N MET A 1 -9.48 10.71 10.62
CA MET A 1 -9.76 11.83 9.68
C MET A 1 -10.95 11.57 8.78
N GLU A 2 -11.19 10.32 8.36
CA GLU A 2 -12.36 9.88 7.58
C GLU A 2 -13.71 10.54 7.99
N PRO A 3 -14.15 10.58 9.28
CA PRO A 3 -15.45 11.16 9.63
C PRO A 3 -15.57 12.68 9.37
N LEU A 4 -14.45 13.42 9.40
CA LEU A 4 -14.44 14.86 9.12
C LEU A 4 -14.65 15.12 7.62
N LEU A 5 -14.01 14.32 6.77
CA LEU A 5 -14.10 14.45 5.31
C LEU A 5 -15.50 14.10 4.81
N VAL A 6 -16.09 13.01 5.32
CA VAL A 6 -17.48 12.65 4.98
C VAL A 6 -18.47 13.73 5.43
N ARG A 7 -18.25 14.35 6.59
CA ARG A 7 -19.07 15.47 7.06
C ARG A 7 -18.92 16.70 6.16
N GLY A 8 -17.69 17.06 5.78
CA GLY A 8 -17.41 18.21 4.90
C GLY A 8 -17.99 18.05 3.49
N LEU A 9 -17.99 16.83 2.95
CA LEU A 9 -18.63 16.52 1.66
C LEU A 9 -20.17 16.59 1.72
N ASN A 10 -20.75 16.31 2.88
CA ASN A 10 -22.21 16.36 3.10
C ASN A 10 -22.75 17.75 3.45
N GLU A 11 -21.87 18.73 3.69
CA GLU A 11 -22.26 20.09 4.05
C GLU A 11 -23.02 20.79 2.90
N GLN A 12 -23.94 21.72 3.20
CA GLN A 12 -24.73 22.35 2.13
C GLN A 12 -23.92 23.33 1.27
N LYS A 13 -22.93 24.00 1.86
CA LYS A 13 -22.15 25.04 1.18
C LYS A 13 -21.18 24.43 0.16
N THR A 14 -21.32 24.83 -1.11
CA THR A 14 -20.47 24.37 -2.22
C THR A 14 -18.99 24.67 -1.98
N SER A 15 -18.66 25.79 -1.34
CA SER A 15 -17.28 26.15 -0.99
C SER A 15 -16.62 25.14 -0.04
N VAL A 16 -17.38 24.59 0.91
CA VAL A 16 -16.91 23.57 1.87
C VAL A 16 -16.72 22.23 1.19
N LYS A 17 -17.64 21.82 0.30
CA LYS A 17 -17.49 20.61 -0.52
C LYS A 17 -16.23 20.68 -1.38
N ARG A 18 -16.01 21.82 -2.05
CA ARG A 18 -14.82 22.07 -2.88
C ARG A 18 -13.54 21.99 -2.05
N GLN A 19 -13.46 22.67 -0.91
CA GLN A 19 -12.29 22.62 -0.03
C GLN A 19 -12.03 21.21 0.50
N THR A 20 -13.08 20.50 0.89
CA THR A 20 -12.98 19.11 1.35
C THR A 20 -12.43 18.20 0.24
N ALA A 21 -12.89 18.39 -1.01
CA ALA A 21 -12.37 17.66 -2.15
C ALA A 21 -10.89 17.98 -2.46
N VAL A 22 -10.45 19.23 -2.30
CA VAL A 22 -9.01 19.59 -2.41
C VAL A 22 -8.17 18.87 -1.34
N ILE A 23 -8.68 18.80 -0.11
CA ILE A 23 -7.99 18.09 0.98
C ILE A 23 -7.89 16.59 0.64
N ILE A 24 -8.99 15.97 0.18
CA ILE A 24 -9.00 14.56 -0.23
C ILE A 24 -7.99 14.33 -1.36
N ASP A 25 -8.00 15.17 -2.40
CA ASP A 25 -7.08 15.07 -3.54
C ASP A 25 -5.61 15.14 -3.10
N ASN A 26 -5.26 16.11 -2.26
CA ASN A 26 -3.88 16.26 -1.78
C ASN A 26 -3.45 15.13 -0.84
N MET A 27 -4.34 14.66 0.03
CA MET A 27 -4.04 13.55 0.93
C MET A 27 -3.86 12.24 0.17
N CYS A 28 -4.71 11.93 -0.81
CA CYS A 28 -4.64 10.68 -1.55
C CYS A 28 -3.37 10.58 -2.42
N LYS A 29 -2.78 11.71 -2.83
CA LYS A 29 -1.48 11.73 -3.54
C LYS A 29 -0.31 11.33 -2.67
N LEU A 30 -0.45 11.40 -1.34
CA LEU A 30 0.58 11.06 -0.37
C LEU A 30 0.42 9.62 0.16
N VAL A 31 -0.60 8.89 -0.29
CA VAL A 31 -0.81 7.50 0.13
C VAL A 31 0.07 6.61 -0.72
N GLU A 32 1.11 6.05 -0.10
CA GLU A 32 2.08 5.15 -0.74
C GLU A 32 1.56 3.71 -0.83
N ASP A 33 0.82 3.24 0.17
CA ASP A 33 0.22 1.91 0.19
C ASP A 33 -1.29 1.96 -0.15
N PRO A 34 -1.73 1.32 -1.25
CA PRO A 34 -3.14 1.24 -1.60
C PRO A 34 -4.04 0.68 -0.50
N ALA A 35 -3.51 -0.18 0.37
CA ALA A 35 -4.25 -0.72 1.50
C ALA A 35 -4.72 0.37 2.47
N GLU A 36 -3.95 1.44 2.64
CA GLU A 36 -4.33 2.57 3.49
C GLU A 36 -5.47 3.38 2.88
N ALA A 37 -5.43 3.62 1.56
CA ALA A 37 -6.50 4.28 0.83
C ALA A 37 -7.82 3.49 0.94
N LEU A 38 -7.75 2.18 0.75
CA LEU A 38 -8.89 1.26 0.80
C LEU A 38 -9.65 1.30 2.15
N LEU A 39 -9.03 1.75 3.24
CA LEU A 39 -9.72 1.87 4.54
C LEU A 39 -10.86 2.91 4.51
N PHE A 40 -10.74 3.96 3.70
CA PHE A 40 -11.71 5.06 3.64
C PHE A 40 -12.42 5.20 2.29
N THR A 41 -11.88 4.60 1.23
CA THR A 41 -12.49 4.60 -0.12
C THR A 41 -13.98 4.18 -0.14
N PRO A 42 -14.43 3.11 0.54
CA PRO A 42 -15.83 2.65 0.47
C PRO A 42 -16.86 3.69 0.94
N LYS A 43 -16.48 4.59 1.85
CA LYS A 43 -17.40 5.64 2.36
C LYS A 43 -17.26 6.97 1.62
N VAL A 44 -16.05 7.30 1.17
CA VAL A 44 -15.76 8.59 0.53
C VAL A 44 -16.13 8.58 -0.96
N LEU A 45 -15.84 7.49 -1.68
CA LEU A 45 -15.98 7.42 -3.13
C LEU A 45 -17.44 7.53 -3.64
N PRO A 46 -18.44 6.86 -3.02
CA PRO A 46 -19.84 7.05 -3.39
C PRO A 46 -20.32 8.49 -3.15
N THR A 47 -19.82 9.12 -2.08
CA THR A 47 -20.17 10.50 -1.72
C THR A 47 -19.62 11.49 -2.75
N LEU A 48 -18.39 11.29 -3.22
CA LEU A 48 -17.80 12.09 -4.30
C LEU A 48 -18.58 11.93 -5.61
N LYS A 49 -18.94 10.70 -5.99
CA LYS A 49 -19.73 10.42 -7.20
C LYS A 49 -21.08 11.15 -7.19
N ARG A 50 -21.80 11.08 -6.07
CA ARG A 50 -23.08 11.81 -5.89
C ARG A 50 -22.90 13.33 -6.03
N ILE A 51 -21.79 13.90 -5.56
CA ILE A 51 -21.52 15.34 -5.66
C ILE A 51 -21.24 15.75 -7.11
N ILE A 52 -20.52 14.91 -7.88
CA ILE A 52 -20.24 15.14 -9.30
C ILE A 52 -21.55 15.27 -10.11
N GLU A 53 -22.55 14.44 -9.77
CA GLU A 53 -23.85 14.40 -10.46
C GLU A 53 -24.84 15.48 -9.97
N SER A 54 -24.78 15.87 -8.68
CA SER A 54 -25.80 16.75 -8.08
C SER A 54 -25.44 18.23 -7.99
N VAL A 55 -24.16 18.62 -8.00
CA VAL A 55 -23.75 20.02 -7.82
C VAL A 55 -23.76 20.78 -9.15
N ALA A 56 -24.43 21.94 -9.18
CA ALA A 56 -24.53 22.76 -10.39
C ALA A 56 -23.20 23.46 -10.76
N ASP A 57 -22.44 23.91 -9.76
CA ASP A 57 -21.18 24.63 -9.94
C ASP A 57 -20.15 23.78 -10.72
N PRO A 58 -19.73 24.20 -11.93
CA PRO A 58 -18.76 23.46 -12.74
C PRO A 58 -17.40 23.37 -12.06
N GLU A 59 -16.95 24.42 -11.37
CA GLU A 59 -15.62 24.44 -10.75
C GLU A 59 -15.55 23.42 -9.61
N CYS A 60 -16.57 23.38 -8.75
CA CYS A 60 -16.69 22.36 -7.71
C CYS A 60 -16.73 20.94 -8.29
N ARG A 61 -17.46 20.71 -9.39
CA ARG A 61 -17.51 19.40 -10.03
C ARG A 61 -16.14 18.96 -10.54
N ASP A 62 -15.38 19.86 -11.15
CA ASP A 62 -14.07 19.52 -11.70
C ASP A 62 -13.04 19.23 -10.60
N VAL A 63 -13.11 19.93 -9.46
CA VAL A 63 -12.30 19.63 -8.27
C VAL A 63 -12.67 18.27 -7.69
N VAL A 64 -13.97 17.96 -7.56
CA VAL A 64 -14.44 16.70 -6.99
C VAL A 64 -14.14 15.52 -7.93
N LYS A 65 -14.24 15.71 -9.25
CA LYS A 65 -13.83 14.70 -10.25
C LYS A 65 -12.35 14.35 -10.12
N ARG A 66 -11.48 15.35 -9.95
CA ARG A 66 -10.04 15.12 -9.70
C ARG A 66 -9.82 14.35 -8.41
N ALA A 67 -10.45 14.77 -7.31
CA ALA A 67 -10.36 14.05 -6.04
C ALA A 67 -10.84 12.59 -6.15
N HIS A 68 -11.92 12.35 -6.91
CA HIS A 68 -12.43 11.01 -7.19
C HIS A 68 -11.42 10.16 -7.96
N SER A 69 -10.83 10.68 -9.05
CA SER A 69 -9.81 9.94 -9.81
C SER A 69 -8.57 9.65 -8.97
N THR A 70 -8.11 10.62 -8.18
CA THR A 70 -6.93 10.46 -7.33
C THR A 70 -7.17 9.42 -6.24
N LEU A 71 -8.35 9.42 -5.61
CA LEU A 71 -8.73 8.41 -4.63
C LEU A 71 -8.82 7.01 -5.26
N LEU A 72 -9.39 6.89 -6.46
CA LEU A 72 -9.48 5.63 -7.19
C LEU A 72 -8.09 5.08 -7.55
N MET A 73 -7.19 5.96 -8.03
CA MET A 73 -5.80 5.62 -8.33
C MET A 73 -5.03 5.22 -7.07
N ALA A 74 -5.16 5.99 -5.98
CA ALA A 74 -4.56 5.67 -4.70
C ALA A 74 -5.07 4.33 -4.14
N ALA A 75 -6.32 3.96 -4.42
CA ALA A 75 -6.89 2.66 -4.06
C ALA A 75 -6.49 1.51 -5.01
N GLY A 76 -5.61 1.75 -5.99
CA GLY A 76 -5.11 0.74 -6.91
C GLY A 76 -5.98 0.46 -8.13
N ASN A 77 -6.80 1.42 -8.58
CA ASN A 77 -7.73 1.26 -9.71
C ASN A 77 -8.66 0.04 -9.59
N VAL A 78 -8.97 -0.35 -8.36
CA VAL A 78 -9.93 -1.42 -8.10
C VAL A 78 -11.32 -0.86 -8.42
N GLU A 79 -11.97 -1.38 -9.47
CA GLU A 79 -13.43 -1.34 -9.53
C GLU A 79 -13.89 -2.05 -8.26
N LEU A 80 -14.39 -1.27 -7.29
CA LEU A 80 -14.73 -1.79 -5.96
C LEU A 80 -15.88 -2.80 -6.07
N SER A 81 -15.55 -4.05 -6.35
CA SER A 81 -16.20 -5.18 -5.69
C SER A 81 -15.68 -5.17 -4.25
N GLU A 82 -16.56 -5.35 -3.27
CA GLU A 82 -16.26 -5.20 -1.85
C GLU A 82 -15.26 -6.26 -1.30
N ASP A 83 -14.61 -7.05 -2.16
CA ASP A 83 -14.00 -8.33 -1.79
C ASP A 83 -12.49 -8.49 -2.09
N GLU A 84 -11.85 -7.69 -2.95
CA GLU A 84 -10.48 -7.99 -3.42
C GLU A 84 -9.31 -7.51 -2.52
N GLY A 85 -9.60 -6.97 -1.34
CA GLY A 85 -8.58 -6.59 -0.34
C GLY A 85 -8.72 -7.30 1.01
N LYS A 86 -9.72 -8.17 1.17
CA LYS A 86 -9.94 -8.89 2.41
C LYS A 86 -8.97 -10.06 2.45
N VAL A 87 -7.95 -9.96 3.29
CA VAL A 87 -7.31 -11.16 3.83
C VAL A 87 -8.45 -11.96 4.47
N GLU A 88 -8.79 -13.12 3.92
CA GLU A 88 -9.81 -13.97 4.51
C GLU A 88 -9.17 -14.94 5.50
N PHE A 89 -9.80 -15.07 6.67
CA PHE A 89 -9.36 -16.03 7.69
C PHE A 89 -9.42 -17.47 7.18
N SER A 90 -10.41 -17.79 6.34
CA SER A 90 -10.57 -19.08 5.66
C SER A 90 -9.33 -19.48 4.85
N SER A 91 -8.80 -18.55 4.05
CA SER A 91 -7.62 -18.75 3.20
C SER A 91 -6.34 -18.98 4.02
N ILE A 92 -6.16 -18.22 5.11
CA ILE A 92 -5.01 -18.38 6.00
C ILE A 92 -5.07 -19.70 6.77
N LEU A 93 -6.26 -20.09 7.23
CA LEU A 93 -6.49 -21.37 7.89
C LEU A 93 -6.22 -22.54 6.94
N ALA A 94 -6.69 -22.46 5.69
CA ALA A 94 -6.39 -23.46 4.66
C ALA A 94 -4.89 -23.58 4.41
N SER A 95 -4.20 -22.43 4.29
CA SER A 95 -2.74 -22.37 4.13
C SER A 95 -1.99 -23.03 5.28
N LEU A 96 -2.42 -22.80 6.53
CA LEU A 96 -1.86 -23.44 7.72
C LEU A 96 -2.11 -24.95 7.73
N LYS A 97 -3.34 -25.40 7.42
CA LYS A 97 -3.70 -26.82 7.35
C LYS A 97 -2.88 -27.57 6.30
N GLU A 98 -2.65 -26.97 5.14
CA GLU A 98 -1.80 -27.57 4.10
C GLU A 98 -0.34 -27.73 4.55
N ILE A 99 0.23 -26.74 5.24
CA ILE A 99 1.62 -26.81 5.72
C ILE A 99 1.76 -27.84 6.83
N VAL A 100 0.78 -27.92 7.74
CA VAL A 100 0.71 -28.94 8.79
C VAL A 100 0.54 -30.34 8.18
N ALA A 101 -0.23 -30.49 7.10
CA ALA A 101 -0.40 -31.77 6.40
C ALA A 101 0.88 -32.24 5.68
N HIS A 102 1.68 -31.30 5.16
CA HIS A 102 2.96 -31.61 4.51
C HIS A 102 4.07 -31.98 5.49
N ASN A 103 3.98 -31.58 6.76
CA ASN A 103 5.02 -31.84 7.74
C ASN A 103 4.71 -33.09 8.58
N ALA A 104 5.51 -34.15 8.42
CA ALA A 104 5.27 -35.46 9.02
C ALA A 104 5.18 -35.41 10.56
N SER A 105 5.98 -34.56 11.22
CA SER A 105 5.94 -34.39 12.67
C SER A 105 4.67 -33.68 13.16
N ALA A 106 4.09 -32.79 12.36
CA ALA A 106 2.86 -32.07 12.70
C ALA A 106 1.62 -32.94 12.51
N LYS A 107 1.65 -33.85 11.53
CA LYS A 107 0.61 -34.86 11.29
C LYS A 107 0.54 -35.91 12.41
N ALA A 108 1.68 -36.27 13.01
CA ALA A 108 1.75 -37.18 14.14
C ALA A 108 1.25 -36.55 15.46
N ALA A 109 1.24 -35.22 15.54
CA ALA A 109 0.99 -34.46 16.77
C ALA A 109 -0.50 -34.29 17.13
N ASN A 110 -1.45 -34.69 16.26
CA ASN A 110 -2.90 -34.54 16.47
C ASN A 110 -3.28 -33.17 17.08
N ILE A 111 -2.83 -32.09 16.44
CA ILE A 111 -3.05 -30.73 16.93
C ILE A 111 -4.55 -30.42 16.96
N ASP A 112 -5.05 -29.97 18.10
CA ASP A 112 -6.45 -29.59 18.27
C ASP A 112 -6.86 -28.48 17.29
N GLU A 113 -8.09 -28.57 16.77
CA GLU A 113 -8.64 -27.58 15.83
C GLU A 113 -8.68 -26.17 16.44
N THR A 114 -8.90 -26.06 17.75
CA THR A 114 -8.86 -24.78 18.49
C THR A 114 -7.47 -24.13 18.44
N THR A 115 -6.41 -24.92 18.59
CA THR A 115 -5.02 -24.43 18.52
C THR A 115 -4.67 -23.99 17.10
N LEU A 116 -5.09 -24.74 16.09
CA LEU A 116 -4.90 -24.35 14.68
C LEU A 116 -5.62 -23.05 14.36
N ASN A 117 -6.87 -22.88 14.83
CA ASN A 117 -7.62 -21.64 14.65
C ASN A 117 -6.94 -20.45 15.33
N TYR A 118 -6.37 -20.65 16.51
CA TYR A 118 -5.66 -19.59 17.23
C TYR A 118 -4.37 -19.16 16.51
N VAL A 119 -3.58 -20.12 16.04
CA VAL A 119 -2.35 -19.86 15.25
C VAL A 119 -2.69 -19.20 13.92
N ALA A 120 -3.74 -19.64 13.23
CA ALA A 120 -4.24 -19.00 12.02
C ALA A 120 -4.70 -17.57 12.31
N GLY A 121 -5.30 -17.31 13.47
CA GLY A 121 -5.71 -15.98 13.92
C GLY A 121 -4.52 -15.03 14.09
N ASN A 122 -3.46 -15.49 14.74
CA ASN A 122 -2.22 -14.72 14.86
C ASN A 122 -1.60 -14.42 13.49
N GLY A 123 -1.54 -15.42 12.61
CA GLY A 123 -1.08 -15.24 11.22
C GLY A 123 -1.96 -14.27 10.43
N PHE A 124 -3.28 -14.29 10.64
CA PHE A 124 -4.22 -13.37 10.04
C PHE A 124 -3.98 -11.94 10.47
N TYR A 125 -3.83 -11.68 11.77
CA TYR A 125 -3.54 -10.33 12.25
C TYR A 125 -2.18 -9.82 11.78
N LEU A 126 -1.14 -10.67 11.76
CA LEU A 126 0.17 -10.30 11.24
C LEU A 126 0.16 -10.01 9.73
N THR A 127 -0.59 -10.79 8.96
CA THR A 127 -0.77 -10.60 7.51
C THR A 127 -1.56 -9.33 7.23
N LYS A 128 -2.64 -9.09 7.98
CA LYS A 128 -3.45 -7.86 7.90
C LYS A 128 -2.66 -6.62 8.30
N ALA A 129 -1.77 -6.74 9.28
CA ALA A 129 -0.85 -5.67 9.71
C ALA A 129 0.41 -5.55 8.83
N ARG A 130 0.48 -6.28 7.69
CA ARG A 130 1.59 -6.28 6.73
C ARG A 130 2.97 -6.54 7.35
N ASN A 131 3.00 -7.26 8.45
CA ASN A 131 4.21 -7.43 9.25
C ASN A 131 4.77 -8.84 9.03
N PHE A 132 5.74 -8.97 8.12
CA PHE A 132 6.37 -10.25 7.75
C PHE A 132 7.77 -10.44 8.35
N VAL A 133 8.08 -9.72 9.43
CA VAL A 133 9.36 -9.86 10.15
C VAL A 133 9.46 -11.27 10.74
N PRO A 134 10.49 -12.07 10.41
CA PRO A 134 10.57 -13.47 10.81
C PRO A 134 10.48 -13.67 12.33
N GLU A 135 11.13 -12.81 13.12
CA GLU A 135 11.11 -12.90 14.59
C GLU A 135 9.71 -12.77 15.17
N LYS A 136 8.87 -11.88 14.63
CA LYS A 136 7.51 -11.67 15.13
C LYS A 136 6.58 -12.85 14.80
N TRP A 137 6.80 -13.51 13.67
CA TRP A 137 6.09 -14.74 13.31
C TRP A 137 6.53 -15.90 14.20
N SER A 138 7.84 -16.07 14.39
CA SER A 138 8.39 -17.07 15.31
C SER A 138 7.88 -16.88 16.73
N ASN A 139 7.88 -15.66 17.27
CA ASN A 139 7.40 -15.39 18.62
C ASN A 139 5.88 -15.57 18.78
N SER A 140 5.09 -15.30 17.73
CA SER A 140 3.64 -15.44 17.77
C SER A 140 3.14 -16.87 17.56
N VAL A 141 3.92 -17.71 16.88
CA VAL A 141 3.52 -19.08 16.52
C VAL A 141 4.20 -20.12 17.41
N LYS A 142 5.47 -19.92 17.79
CA LYS A 142 6.28 -20.88 18.57
C LYS A 142 5.61 -21.32 19.88
N PRO A 143 5.07 -20.43 20.75
CA PRO A 143 4.51 -20.83 22.05
C PRO A 143 3.37 -21.84 21.94
N TYR A 144 2.59 -21.78 20.87
CA TYR A 144 1.41 -22.62 20.67
C TYR A 144 1.74 -23.95 20.00
N LEU A 145 2.78 -23.98 19.17
CA LEU A 145 3.24 -25.21 18.51
C LEU A 145 4.17 -26.04 19.41
N LEU A 146 4.87 -25.44 20.37
CA LEU A 146 5.74 -26.14 21.33
C LEU A 146 5.04 -27.26 22.11
N ALA A 147 3.74 -27.14 22.37
CA ALA A 147 2.99 -28.15 23.11
C ALA A 147 2.75 -29.45 22.30
N PHE A 148 2.94 -29.39 20.97
CA PHE A 148 2.56 -30.47 20.05
C PHE A 148 3.73 -30.98 19.20
N MET A 149 4.80 -30.21 19.01
CA MET A 149 5.91 -30.57 18.12
C MET A 149 7.28 -30.19 18.70
N ALA A 150 8.32 -30.89 18.24
CA ALA A 150 9.70 -30.68 18.70
C ALA A 150 10.23 -29.30 18.27
N GLU A 151 11.09 -28.70 19.11
CA GLU A 151 11.64 -27.35 18.86
C GLU A 151 12.36 -27.20 17.51
N GLY A 152 12.90 -28.30 16.96
CA GLY A 152 13.63 -28.31 15.68
C GLY A 152 12.75 -28.08 14.44
N ASP A 153 11.47 -28.46 14.49
CA ASP A 153 10.58 -28.44 13.32
C ASP A 153 9.72 -27.16 13.23
N ILE A 154 9.53 -26.48 14.37
CA ILE A 154 8.74 -25.25 14.48
C ILE A 154 9.25 -24.11 13.57
N PRO A 155 10.57 -23.85 13.45
CA PRO A 155 11.07 -22.82 12.56
C PRO A 155 10.72 -23.07 11.09
N GLN A 156 10.71 -24.34 10.65
CA GLN A 156 10.37 -24.71 9.27
C GLN A 156 8.89 -24.47 8.98
N VAL A 157 8.00 -24.91 9.88
CA VAL A 157 6.54 -24.67 9.77
C VAL A 157 6.24 -23.18 9.75
N THR A 158 6.85 -22.41 10.67
CA THR A 158 6.63 -20.97 10.77
C THR A 158 7.12 -20.22 9.54
N LYS A 159 8.29 -20.59 9.02
CA LYS A 159 8.85 -20.00 7.79
C LYS A 159 7.95 -20.29 6.58
N GLY A 160 7.52 -21.54 6.41
CA GLY A 160 6.60 -21.92 5.34
C GLY A 160 5.27 -21.20 5.43
N PHE A 161 4.72 -21.05 6.64
CA PHE A 161 3.46 -20.36 6.87
C PHE A 161 3.55 -18.88 6.52
N ARG A 162 4.61 -18.21 6.97
CA ARG A 162 4.90 -16.83 6.63
C ARG A 162 5.06 -16.63 5.12
N GLU A 163 5.87 -17.45 4.45
CA GLU A 163 6.15 -17.31 3.02
C GLU A 163 4.91 -17.53 2.16
N LYS A 164 4.06 -18.48 2.54
CA LYS A 164 2.79 -18.71 1.86
C LYS A 164 1.82 -17.55 2.06
N CYS A 165 1.64 -17.09 3.30
CA CYS A 165 0.85 -15.90 3.58
C CYS A 165 1.37 -14.65 2.85
N TYR A 166 2.69 -14.51 2.70
CA TYR A 166 3.29 -13.42 1.94
C TYR A 166 2.99 -13.52 0.44
N LYS A 167 3.14 -14.71 -0.16
CA LYS A 167 2.85 -14.93 -1.59
C LYS A 167 1.38 -14.75 -1.94
N ASP A 168 0.49 -15.35 -1.15
CA ASP A 168 -0.94 -15.35 -1.42
C ASP A 168 -1.59 -13.98 -1.17
N ASN A 169 -0.90 -13.10 -0.41
CA ASN A 169 -1.36 -11.74 -0.13
C ASN A 169 -0.40 -10.67 -0.67
N LYS A 170 0.53 -11.01 -1.57
CA LYS A 170 1.38 -9.99 -2.23
C LYS A 170 0.47 -9.11 -3.07
N LEU A 171 0.45 -7.80 -2.79
CA LEU A 171 -0.14 -6.83 -3.70
C LEU A 171 0.62 -6.91 -5.02
N LYS A 172 -0.10 -7.10 -6.13
CA LYS A 172 0.46 -6.95 -7.47
C LYS A 172 0.75 -5.47 -7.71
N ILE A 173 1.80 -4.95 -7.08
CA ILE A 173 2.40 -3.69 -7.50
C ILE A 173 3.14 -4.04 -8.78
N ALA A 174 2.82 -3.36 -9.88
CA ALA A 174 3.57 -3.48 -11.11
C ALA A 174 5.02 -3.11 -10.79
N ASP A 175 5.93 -4.08 -10.85
CA ASP A 175 7.35 -3.82 -10.66
C ASP A 175 7.78 -2.84 -11.78
N ASP A 176 8.19 -1.63 -11.41
CA ASP A 176 8.86 -0.73 -12.34
C ASP A 176 10.16 -1.39 -12.78
N VAL A 177 10.34 -1.49 -14.10
CA VAL A 177 11.45 -2.16 -14.76
C VAL A 177 12.76 -1.48 -14.35
N VAL A 178 13.52 -2.10 -13.44
CA VAL A 178 14.94 -1.76 -13.26
C VAL A 178 15.65 -2.26 -14.51
N GLN A 179 15.97 -1.35 -15.45
CA GLN A 179 16.82 -1.68 -16.59
C GLN A 179 18.23 -1.95 -16.07
N GLU A 180 18.74 -3.16 -16.33
CA GLU A 180 20.13 -3.54 -16.08
C GLU A 180 21.05 -2.80 -17.07
N ASP A 181 21.27 -1.51 -16.86
CA ASP A 181 22.24 -0.74 -17.64
C ASP A 181 23.66 -0.98 -17.10
N GLU A 182 24.61 -1.30 -17.97
CA GLU A 182 26.02 -1.51 -17.59
C GLU A 182 26.71 -0.18 -17.21
N GLY A 183 27.20 -0.07 -15.96
CA GLY A 183 27.96 1.11 -15.49
C GLY A 183 27.99 1.24 -13.97
N GLU A 184 28.97 2.00 -13.46
CA GLU A 184 29.04 2.38 -12.03
C GLU A 184 27.93 3.40 -11.71
N ASP A 185 27.06 3.09 -10.76
CA ASP A 185 25.98 3.99 -10.32
C ASP A 185 26.58 5.20 -9.58
N LEU A 186 26.24 6.41 -10.04
CA LEU A 186 26.58 7.67 -9.38
C LEU A 186 25.56 8.07 -8.33
N CYS A 187 24.28 7.76 -8.57
CA CYS A 187 23.16 8.13 -7.71
C CYS A 187 21.98 7.20 -7.99
N ASP A 188 21.34 6.68 -6.94
CA ASP A 188 20.06 5.98 -7.01
C ASP A 188 19.22 6.42 -5.80
N CYS A 189 18.35 7.40 -6.01
CA CYS A 189 17.55 7.99 -4.94
C CYS A 189 16.08 8.14 -5.36
N GLU A 190 15.19 7.89 -4.40
CA GLU A 190 13.78 8.24 -4.49
C GLU A 190 13.55 9.55 -3.76
N PHE A 191 12.98 10.54 -4.44
CA PHE A 191 12.79 11.87 -3.86
C PHE A 191 11.47 12.50 -4.30
N SER A 192 10.99 13.43 -3.47
CA SER A 192 9.88 14.30 -3.79
C SER A 192 10.36 15.75 -3.82
N LEU A 193 10.01 16.49 -4.86
CA LEU A 193 10.46 17.88 -5.04
C LEU A 193 9.25 18.81 -5.00
N ALA A 194 9.22 19.70 -4.03
CA ALA A 194 8.22 20.76 -3.92
C ALA A 194 8.87 22.14 -3.99
N TYR A 195 8.19 23.09 -4.63
CA TYR A 195 8.63 24.48 -4.71
C TYR A 195 7.48 25.42 -4.44
N GLY A 196 7.61 26.27 -3.42
CA GLY A 196 6.60 27.28 -3.08
C GLY A 196 5.22 26.70 -2.75
N GLY A 197 5.16 25.49 -2.17
CA GLY A 197 3.90 24.80 -1.84
C GLY A 197 3.27 24.00 -2.98
N MET A 198 3.87 24.02 -4.19
CA MET A 198 3.48 23.16 -5.30
C MET A 198 4.42 21.95 -5.39
N ILE A 199 3.86 20.74 -5.40
CA ILE A 199 4.63 19.52 -5.63
C ILE A 199 4.92 19.43 -7.13
N LEU A 200 6.20 19.45 -7.49
CA LEU A 200 6.69 19.32 -8.87
C LEU A 200 6.89 17.86 -9.24
N LEU A 201 7.49 17.09 -8.33
CA LEU A 201 7.74 15.67 -8.47
C LEU A 201 7.33 14.97 -7.18
N ASN A 202 6.64 13.85 -7.32
CA ASN A 202 6.17 13.03 -6.20
C ASN A 202 6.73 11.62 -6.38
N ASN A 203 7.48 11.16 -5.39
CA ASN A 203 8.13 9.85 -5.36
C ASN A 203 8.84 9.48 -6.67
N ALA A 204 9.65 10.40 -7.19
CA ALA A 204 10.42 10.19 -8.41
C ALA A 204 11.73 9.49 -8.08
N ARG A 205 12.04 8.40 -8.78
CA ARG A 205 13.35 7.76 -8.72
C ARG A 205 14.29 8.38 -9.74
N LEU A 206 15.45 8.82 -9.30
CA LEU A 206 16.55 9.26 -10.14
C LEU A 206 17.71 8.29 -10.00
N ASN A 207 17.98 7.55 -11.07
CA ASN A 207 19.17 6.74 -11.22
C ASN A 207 20.09 7.38 -12.27
N LEU A 208 21.33 7.70 -11.88
CA LEU A 208 22.36 8.24 -12.76
C LEU A 208 23.59 7.34 -12.71
N LYS A 209 24.16 7.04 -13.88
CA LYS A 209 25.37 6.22 -14.04
C LYS A 209 26.53 7.04 -14.56
N LYS A 210 27.74 6.62 -14.18
CA LYS A 210 28.97 7.26 -14.61
C LYS A 210 29.20 7.08 -16.10
N GLY A 211 29.74 8.11 -16.76
CA GLY A 211 30.04 8.08 -18.19
C GLY A 211 28.83 8.28 -19.12
N HIS A 212 27.62 8.43 -18.59
CA HIS A 212 26.40 8.63 -19.37
C HIS A 212 26.06 10.12 -19.51
N ARG A 213 25.40 10.49 -20.61
CA ARG A 213 24.91 11.85 -20.87
C ARG A 213 23.39 11.86 -20.82
N TYR A 214 22.82 12.63 -19.91
CA TYR A 214 21.38 12.70 -19.67
C TYR A 214 20.80 14.03 -20.18
N GLY A 215 19.56 13.98 -20.67
CA GLY A 215 18.80 15.15 -21.08
C GLY A 215 17.46 15.21 -20.34
N LEU A 216 17.21 16.30 -19.62
CA LEU A 216 15.95 16.52 -18.93
C LEU A 216 14.96 17.27 -19.82
N CYS A 217 13.94 16.56 -20.31
CA CYS A 217 12.90 17.10 -21.18
C CYS A 217 11.55 17.20 -20.46
N GLY A 218 10.71 18.15 -20.88
CA GLY A 218 9.37 18.33 -20.32
C GLY A 218 8.77 19.70 -20.66
N PRO A 219 7.48 19.93 -20.39
CA PRO A 219 6.83 21.20 -20.68
C PRO A 219 7.37 22.35 -19.83
N ASN A 220 7.14 23.60 -20.27
CA ASN A 220 7.50 24.78 -19.49
C ASN A 220 6.69 24.81 -18.18
N GLY A 221 7.37 25.10 -17.07
CA GLY A 221 6.76 25.07 -15.73
C GLY A 221 6.78 23.71 -15.02
N ALA A 222 7.22 22.62 -15.67
CA ALA A 222 7.30 21.28 -15.07
C ALA A 222 8.37 21.12 -13.96
N GLY A 223 9.11 22.17 -13.61
CA GLY A 223 10.11 22.09 -12.54
C GLY A 223 11.52 21.68 -12.98
N LYS A 224 11.83 21.61 -14.28
CA LYS A 224 13.15 21.21 -14.81
C LYS A 224 14.32 21.98 -14.19
N SER A 225 14.26 23.32 -14.20
CA SER A 225 15.31 24.16 -13.60
C SER A 225 15.36 24.03 -12.08
N THR A 226 14.22 23.73 -11.44
CA THR A 226 14.14 23.51 -10.00
C THR A 226 14.80 22.19 -9.60
N LEU A 227 14.58 21.12 -10.38
CA LEU A 227 15.26 19.84 -10.19
C LEU A 227 16.77 19.98 -10.38
N MET A 228 17.21 20.66 -11.44
CA MET A 228 18.64 20.91 -11.66
C MET A 228 19.29 21.71 -10.51
N ARG A 229 18.56 22.68 -9.92
CA ARG A 229 19.04 23.42 -8.74
C ARG A 229 19.09 22.53 -7.49
N ALA A 230 18.11 21.66 -7.29
CA ALA A 230 18.09 20.74 -6.16
C ALA A 230 19.27 19.75 -6.21
N ILE A 231 19.58 19.21 -7.39
CA ILE A 231 20.77 18.37 -7.62
C ILE A 231 22.04 19.15 -7.29
N ALA A 232 22.20 20.36 -7.84
CA ALA A 232 23.42 21.16 -7.66
C ALA A 232 23.65 21.56 -6.18
N ASN A 233 22.58 21.75 -5.42
CA ASN A 233 22.63 22.13 -4.00
C ASN A 233 22.66 20.92 -3.05
N GLY A 234 22.62 19.67 -3.55
CA GLY A 234 22.55 18.48 -2.71
C GLY A 234 21.27 18.40 -1.87
N GLN A 235 20.15 18.93 -2.37
CA GLN A 235 18.85 18.94 -1.67
C GLN A 235 18.01 17.69 -1.97
N LEU A 236 18.64 16.68 -2.56
CA LEU A 236 18.06 15.39 -2.90
C LEU A 236 18.72 14.34 -1.99
N GLU A 237 18.27 14.28 -0.74
CA GLU A 237 18.60 13.22 0.22
C GLU A 237 17.32 12.44 0.58
#